data_AF-A0A4R5TU42-F1
#
_entry.id   AF-A0A4R5TU42-F1
#
_cell.length_a   1.000
_cell.length_b   1.000
_cell.length_c   1.000
_cell.angle_alpha   90.00
_cell.angle_beta   90.00
_cell.angle_gamma   90.00
#
_symmetry.space_group_name_H-M   'P 1'
#
loop_
_entity.id
_entity.type
_entity.pdbx_description
1 polymer ?
#
loop_
_entity_poly.entity_id
_entity_poly.type
_entity_poly.pdbx_seq_one_letter_code
_entity_poly.pdbx_strand_id
1 'polypeptide(L)'
;MNDQATTVLAIGTKKGLWLATSRNRRSWSLSDPLFLMQEVPGVGIDTRGGRTRILVGTRSEHWGPSVVHSDDLGASWTEPERGSIGFDPDDGAALERIWQIQPDSEGRPGVVWAGCEPISVWKSTDGGEHFELNRGLWDHPHRSEWGAGYGGAAAHTVLPSPADDSIHVAMSTGGVYRSVDGGTSWEPRNRGISAYFLPDPQPEFGQCVHKVARDAGNPRRLYAQNHHGVYATPDAGDTWTSIAEGLPSDFGFVMLAHPRRAGTAWVIPLKADGERIPPDGELAVHRTDDGGVSWSRLDRGLPTREYNAVLRDAAAVDAADPVGVYFGTRGGSVYASADEGESFVEVASHLPDVLTVRAAVVPD
;
A
#
# COMPACT_ATOMS: atom_id res chain seq x y z
N MET A 1 7.71 -29.84 13.28
CA MET A 1 7.67 -30.47 11.94
C MET A 1 8.11 -29.39 10.98
N ASN A 2 9.18 -29.66 10.23
CA ASN A 2 9.69 -28.76 9.19
C ASN A 2 8.59 -28.51 8.18
N ASP A 3 7.98 -27.34 8.20
CA ASP A 3 7.44 -26.77 6.98
C ASP A 3 8.44 -25.70 6.58
N GLN A 4 9.26 -26.03 5.60
CA GLN A 4 10.19 -25.07 5.04
C GLN A 4 9.35 -24.08 4.24
N ALA A 5 8.93 -23.00 4.89
CA ALA A 5 8.26 -21.90 4.22
C ALA A 5 9.33 -20.89 3.76
N THR A 6 9.14 -20.36 2.56
CA THR A 6 9.99 -19.32 2.01
C THR A 6 9.25 -17.99 2.10
N THR A 7 9.90 -16.95 2.59
CA THR A 7 9.39 -15.58 2.49
C THR A 7 9.82 -15.00 1.16
N VAL A 8 8.86 -14.50 0.38
CA VAL A 8 9.07 -13.78 -0.87
C VAL A 8 8.83 -12.30 -0.61
N LEU A 9 9.74 -11.46 -1.07
CA LEU A 9 9.65 -10.01 -1.05
C LEU A 9 9.70 -9.49 -2.49
N ALA A 10 8.60 -8.93 -2.98
CA ALA A 10 8.56 -8.27 -4.27
C ALA A 10 8.87 -6.77 -4.09
N ILE A 11 9.88 -6.28 -4.80
CA ILE A 11 10.42 -4.93 -4.70
C ILE A 11 10.23 -4.24 -6.05
N GLY A 12 9.16 -3.47 -6.18
CA GLY A 12 8.87 -2.67 -7.37
C GLY A 12 9.54 -1.31 -7.30
N THR A 13 10.22 -0.93 -8.37
CA THR A 13 11.02 0.30 -8.44
C THR A 13 10.67 1.12 -9.67
N LYS A 14 11.26 2.32 -9.78
CA LYS A 14 11.13 3.17 -10.97
C LYS A 14 11.68 2.54 -12.26
N LYS A 15 12.49 1.48 -12.19
CA LYS A 15 13.12 0.86 -13.38
C LYS A 15 13.04 -0.68 -13.42
N GLY A 16 12.17 -1.29 -12.64
CA GLY A 16 11.91 -2.72 -12.72
C GLY A 16 11.47 -3.32 -11.40
N LEU A 17 11.34 -4.65 -11.40
CA LEU A 17 10.99 -5.48 -10.26
C LEU A 17 12.20 -6.34 -9.87
N TRP A 18 12.39 -6.50 -8.57
CA TRP A 18 13.28 -7.52 -8.01
C TRP A 18 12.47 -8.41 -7.07
N LEU A 19 12.77 -9.70 -7.06
CA LEU A 19 12.26 -10.64 -6.08
C LEU A 19 13.39 -11.01 -5.13
N ALA A 20 13.15 -10.88 -3.82
CA ALA A 20 14.05 -11.41 -2.81
C ALA A 20 13.39 -12.58 -2.07
N THR A 21 14.17 -13.61 -1.77
CA THR A 21 13.69 -14.80 -1.04
C THR A 21 14.51 -15.07 0.20
N SER A 22 13.86 -15.56 1.26
CA SER A 22 14.52 -15.94 2.50
C SER A 22 13.77 -17.01 3.28
N ARG A 23 14.50 -17.98 3.83
CA ARG A 23 13.96 -19.01 4.74
C ARG A 23 13.97 -18.60 6.21
N ASN A 24 14.76 -17.59 6.57
CA ASN A 24 14.93 -17.13 7.95
C ASN A 24 14.62 -15.63 8.14
N ARG A 25 14.25 -14.93 7.05
CA ARG A 25 13.97 -13.49 6.98
C ARG A 25 15.13 -12.59 7.42
N ARG A 26 16.35 -13.15 7.48
CA ARG A 26 17.60 -12.47 7.88
C ARG A 26 18.68 -12.53 6.79
N SER A 27 18.71 -13.59 6.01
CA SER A 27 19.62 -13.78 4.88
C SER A 27 18.77 -13.90 3.60
N TRP A 28 19.02 -13.02 2.64
CA TRP A 28 18.18 -12.87 1.46
C TRP A 28 18.98 -13.19 0.19
N SER A 29 18.33 -13.87 -0.76
CA SER A 29 18.79 -13.99 -2.14
C SER A 29 17.97 -13.04 -2.99
N LEU A 30 18.63 -12.24 -3.83
CA LEU A 30 17.99 -11.27 -4.73
C LEU A 30 18.05 -11.79 -6.16
N SER A 31 16.95 -11.69 -6.91
CA SER A 31 16.89 -12.03 -8.33
C SER A 31 17.66 -11.02 -9.20
N ASP A 32 17.90 -11.40 -10.46
CA ASP A 32 18.16 -10.43 -11.53
C ASP A 32 16.94 -9.49 -11.73
N PRO A 33 17.14 -8.31 -12.34
CA PRO A 33 16.03 -7.39 -12.62
C PRO A 33 15.02 -7.99 -13.59
N LEU A 34 13.75 -7.93 -13.20
CA LEU A 34 12.58 -8.25 -14.03
C LEU A 34 11.97 -6.95 -14.55
N PHE A 35 11.44 -6.96 -15.78
CA PHE A 35 10.82 -5.78 -16.41
C PHE A 35 11.75 -4.54 -16.40
N LEU A 36 13.05 -4.74 -16.67
CA LEU A 36 14.03 -3.66 -16.63
C LEU A 36 13.60 -2.49 -17.53
N MET A 37 13.73 -1.27 -17.01
CA MET A 37 13.26 0.00 -17.62
C MET A 37 11.75 0.17 -17.71
N GLN A 38 10.96 -0.73 -17.12
CA GLN A 38 9.56 -0.47 -16.82
C GLN A 38 9.43 -0.02 -15.37
N GLU A 39 8.58 0.97 -15.12
CA GLU A 39 8.24 1.37 -13.76
C GLU A 39 7.29 0.34 -13.15
N VAL A 40 7.52 -0.05 -11.89
CA VAL A 40 6.70 -1.02 -11.16
C VAL A 40 6.10 -0.34 -9.92
N PRO A 41 4.97 0.38 -10.08
CA PRO A 41 4.36 1.16 -9.01
C PRO A 41 3.49 0.36 -8.04
N GLY A 42 2.99 -0.81 -8.45
CA GLY A 42 2.05 -1.59 -7.64
C GLY A 42 2.28 -3.08 -7.82
N VAL A 43 2.33 -3.81 -6.71
CA VAL A 43 2.43 -5.27 -6.67
C VAL A 43 1.37 -5.81 -5.71
N GLY A 44 0.79 -6.96 -6.04
CA GLY A 44 -0.03 -7.77 -5.14
C GLY A 44 0.51 -9.21 -5.12
N ILE A 45 0.51 -9.85 -3.96
CA ILE A 45 0.80 -11.28 -3.85
C ILE A 45 -0.45 -11.94 -3.30
N ASP A 46 -1.06 -12.80 -4.10
CA ASP A 46 -2.26 -13.55 -3.77
C ASP A 46 -1.88 -14.99 -3.43
N THR A 47 -1.98 -15.35 -2.15
CA THR A 47 -1.72 -16.70 -1.65
C THR A 47 -3.01 -17.50 -1.42
N ARG A 48 -4.17 -16.96 -1.83
CA ARG A 48 -5.48 -17.55 -1.57
C ARG A 48 -5.79 -18.67 -2.56
N GLY A 49 -6.69 -19.57 -2.17
CA GLY A 49 -7.16 -20.63 -3.07
C GLY A 49 -6.11 -21.70 -3.39
N GLY A 50 -5.06 -21.83 -2.57
CA GLY A 50 -4.03 -22.87 -2.73
C GLY A 50 -3.02 -22.62 -3.85
N ARG A 51 -2.94 -21.38 -4.35
CA ARG A 51 -1.94 -20.93 -5.33
C ARG A 51 -1.18 -19.73 -4.78
N THR A 52 0.01 -19.48 -5.31
CA THR A 52 0.71 -18.22 -5.13
C THR A 52 0.77 -17.50 -6.47
N ARG A 53 0.10 -16.36 -6.58
CA ARG A 53 0.15 -15.49 -7.74
C ARG A 53 0.76 -14.15 -7.40
N ILE A 54 1.77 -13.73 -8.14
CA ILE A 54 2.36 -12.38 -8.05
C ILE A 54 1.78 -11.56 -9.20
N LEU A 55 1.00 -10.53 -8.86
CA LEU A 55 0.43 -9.56 -9.80
C LEU A 55 1.30 -8.30 -9.78
N VAL A 56 1.68 -7.83 -10.96
CA VAL A 56 2.60 -6.69 -11.13
C VAL A 56 1.96 -5.68 -12.06
N GLY A 57 1.66 -4.51 -11.51
CA GLY A 57 1.35 -3.34 -12.32
C GLY A 57 2.65 -2.81 -12.90
N THR A 58 2.80 -2.85 -14.22
CA THR A 58 3.93 -2.25 -14.93
C THR A 58 3.49 -0.96 -15.61
N ARG A 59 4.43 -0.05 -15.84
CA ARG A 59 4.24 1.13 -16.68
C ARG A 59 5.44 1.28 -17.60
N SER A 60 5.20 1.13 -18.90
CA SER A 60 6.15 1.43 -19.96
C SER A 60 5.95 2.86 -20.44
N GLU A 61 7.04 3.60 -20.64
CA GLU A 61 6.99 4.93 -21.29
C GLU A 61 6.56 4.85 -22.76
N HIS A 62 6.63 3.66 -23.38
CA HIS A 62 6.22 3.44 -24.78
C HIS A 62 4.82 2.84 -24.91
N TRP A 63 4.48 1.90 -24.02
CA TRP A 63 3.27 1.07 -24.15
C TRP A 63 2.21 1.35 -23.08
N GLY A 64 2.48 2.26 -22.14
CA GLY A 64 1.56 2.57 -21.05
C GLY A 64 1.54 1.51 -19.95
N PRO A 65 0.52 1.55 -19.08
CA PRO A 65 0.37 0.59 -17.98
C PRO A 65 -0.16 -0.77 -18.42
N SER A 66 0.19 -1.80 -17.65
CA SER A 66 -0.38 -3.16 -17.77
C SER A 66 -0.37 -3.87 -16.42
N VAL A 67 -1.12 -4.97 -16.31
CA VAL A 67 -1.02 -5.91 -15.19
C VAL A 67 -0.57 -7.25 -15.77
N VAL A 68 0.61 -7.70 -15.35
CA VAL A 68 1.14 -9.02 -15.67
C VAL A 68 1.15 -9.87 -14.40
N HIS A 69 1.17 -11.19 -14.54
CA HIS A 69 1.23 -12.08 -13.39
C HIS A 69 2.15 -13.28 -13.57
N SER A 70 2.55 -13.85 -12.45
CA SER A 70 3.33 -15.08 -12.38
C SER A 70 2.72 -16.00 -11.32
N ASP A 71 2.56 -17.27 -11.68
CA ASP A 71 2.09 -18.35 -10.80
C ASP A 71 3.24 -19.29 -10.38
N ASP A 72 4.49 -18.96 -10.72
CA ASP A 72 5.69 -19.78 -10.49
C ASP A 72 6.83 -18.98 -9.83
N LEU A 73 6.45 -18.03 -8.97
CA LEU A 73 7.37 -17.18 -8.19
C LEU A 73 8.35 -16.37 -9.06
N GLY A 74 7.89 -15.94 -10.23
CA GLY A 74 8.62 -15.04 -11.14
C GLY A 74 9.51 -15.76 -12.16
N ALA A 75 9.44 -17.09 -12.28
CA ALA A 75 10.19 -17.83 -13.29
C ALA A 75 9.62 -17.61 -14.71
N SER A 76 8.30 -17.45 -14.82
CA SER A 76 7.61 -17.04 -16.04
C SER A 76 6.53 -15.99 -15.74
N TRP A 77 6.16 -15.23 -16.77
CA TRP A 77 5.21 -14.13 -16.68
C TRP A 77 4.19 -14.20 -17.80
N THR A 78 2.92 -13.99 -17.43
CA THR A 78 1.77 -13.99 -18.33
C THR A 78 1.30 -12.55 -18.54
N GLU A 79 1.14 -12.17 -19.80
CA GLU A 79 0.54 -10.91 -20.23
C GLU A 79 -0.99 -11.07 -20.41
N PRO A 80 -1.77 -9.98 -20.25
CA PRO A 80 -3.22 -10.06 -20.36
C PRO A 80 -3.67 -10.38 -21.80
N GLU A 81 -4.45 -11.44 -21.98
CA GLU A 81 -4.88 -11.93 -23.30
C GLU A 81 -5.76 -10.92 -24.07
N ARG A 82 -6.54 -10.11 -23.34
CA ARG A 82 -7.50 -9.15 -23.92
C ARG A 82 -7.00 -7.71 -23.93
N GLY A 83 -5.68 -7.52 -23.79
CA GLY A 83 -5.06 -6.21 -23.70
C GLY A 83 -4.99 -5.70 -22.26
N SER A 84 -4.18 -4.66 -22.08
CA SER A 84 -3.95 -4.05 -20.76
C SER A 84 -5.22 -3.46 -20.17
N ILE A 85 -5.26 -3.40 -18.83
CA ILE A 85 -6.20 -2.58 -18.08
C ILE A 85 -6.25 -1.15 -18.66
N GLY A 86 -7.45 -0.66 -18.97
CA GLY A 86 -7.61 0.63 -19.64
C GLY A 86 -9.07 1.05 -19.71
N PHE A 87 -9.27 2.36 -19.83
CA PHE A 87 -10.58 2.98 -20.00
C PHE A 87 -11.19 2.67 -21.35
N ASP A 88 -12.52 2.60 -21.39
CA ASP A 88 -13.25 2.53 -22.64
C ASP A 88 -13.13 3.88 -23.39
N PRO A 89 -13.24 3.90 -24.73
CA PRO A 89 -13.16 5.14 -25.50
C PRO A 89 -14.13 6.24 -25.03
N ASP A 90 -15.30 5.86 -24.52
CA ASP A 90 -16.34 6.78 -24.06
C ASP A 90 -16.07 7.36 -22.66
N ASP A 91 -15.11 6.81 -21.91
CA ASP A 91 -14.75 7.31 -20.57
C ASP A 91 -13.92 8.60 -20.61
N GLY A 92 -13.32 8.92 -21.76
CA GLY A 92 -12.57 10.17 -21.96
C GLY A 92 -11.30 10.28 -21.11
N ALA A 93 -10.72 9.17 -20.69
CA ALA A 93 -9.50 9.11 -19.88
C ALA A 93 -8.55 8.02 -20.39
N ALA A 94 -7.28 8.11 -20.00
CA ALA A 94 -6.28 7.06 -20.21
C ALA A 94 -5.69 6.69 -18.85
N LEU A 95 -5.37 5.41 -18.67
CA LEU A 95 -4.74 4.94 -17.45
C LEU A 95 -3.27 5.34 -17.49
N GLU A 96 -2.81 6.01 -16.44
CA GLU A 96 -1.43 6.48 -16.32
C GLU A 96 -0.60 5.54 -15.45
N ARG A 97 -1.18 5.06 -14.35
CA ARG A 97 -0.43 4.31 -13.33
C ARG A 97 -1.34 3.43 -12.47
N ILE A 98 -0.86 2.23 -12.13
CA ILE A 98 -1.49 1.32 -11.18
C ILE A 98 -0.80 1.52 -9.82
N TRP A 99 -1.44 2.24 -8.90
CA TRP A 99 -0.86 2.58 -7.60
C TRP A 99 -0.86 1.43 -6.61
N GLN A 100 -1.83 0.54 -6.70
CA GLN A 100 -1.94 -0.63 -5.82
C GLN A 100 -2.65 -1.77 -6.52
N ILE A 101 -2.22 -3.00 -6.25
CA ILE A 101 -2.98 -4.21 -6.52
C ILE A 101 -3.23 -4.90 -5.18
N GLN A 102 -4.50 -5.17 -4.87
CA GLN A 102 -4.95 -5.71 -3.59
C GLN A 102 -5.84 -6.94 -3.82
N PRO A 103 -5.33 -8.16 -3.57
CA PRO A 103 -6.16 -9.33 -3.40
C PRO A 103 -7.20 -9.08 -2.30
N ASP A 104 -8.44 -9.50 -2.54
CA ASP A 104 -9.53 -9.42 -1.55
C ASP A 104 -9.32 -10.42 -0.38
N SER A 105 -10.31 -10.62 0.47
CA SER A 105 -10.28 -11.57 1.57
C SER A 105 -10.29 -13.04 1.10
N GLU A 106 -9.99 -13.95 2.02
CA GLU A 106 -10.07 -15.42 1.81
C GLU A 106 -11.45 -15.89 1.34
N GLY A 107 -12.52 -15.18 1.71
CA GLY A 107 -13.89 -15.50 1.26
C GLY A 107 -14.16 -15.17 -0.20
N ARG A 108 -13.26 -14.43 -0.87
CA ARG A 108 -13.41 -13.96 -2.26
C ARG A 108 -12.10 -14.17 -3.05
N PRO A 109 -11.58 -15.41 -3.17
CA PRO A 109 -10.24 -15.71 -3.68
C PRO A 109 -10.00 -15.36 -5.16
N GLY A 110 -11.06 -15.20 -5.97
CA GLY A 110 -10.96 -14.71 -7.35
C GLY A 110 -10.98 -13.19 -7.49
N VAL A 111 -11.31 -12.46 -6.42
CA VAL A 111 -11.47 -11.01 -6.48
C VAL A 111 -10.13 -10.32 -6.20
N VAL A 112 -9.75 -9.42 -7.09
CA VAL A 112 -8.56 -8.57 -6.98
C VAL A 112 -8.97 -7.14 -7.31
N TRP A 113 -8.51 -6.19 -6.51
CA TRP A 113 -8.76 -4.77 -6.73
C TRP A 113 -7.50 -4.07 -7.22
N ALA A 114 -7.65 -3.05 -8.07
CA ALA A 114 -6.58 -2.15 -8.44
C ALA A 114 -6.98 -0.69 -8.20
N GLY A 115 -6.14 0.06 -7.49
CA GLY A 115 -6.24 1.50 -7.35
C GLY A 115 -5.31 2.19 -8.36
N CYS A 116 -5.79 3.18 -9.07
CA CYS A 116 -5.12 3.72 -10.26
C CYS A 116 -5.12 5.25 -10.35
N GLU A 117 -4.39 5.74 -11.35
CA GLU A 117 -4.32 7.13 -11.82
C GLU A 117 -4.76 7.22 -13.29
N PRO A 118 -5.61 8.19 -13.66
CA PRO A 118 -6.35 9.11 -12.78
C PRO A 118 -7.21 8.37 -11.76
N ILE A 119 -7.64 9.05 -10.69
CA ILE A 119 -8.35 8.45 -9.53
C ILE A 119 -9.47 7.53 -10.03
N SER A 120 -9.20 6.23 -9.95
CA SER A 120 -10.07 5.17 -10.42
C SER A 120 -9.79 3.88 -9.65
N VAL A 121 -10.83 3.08 -9.47
CA VAL A 121 -10.74 1.76 -8.84
C VAL A 121 -11.26 0.74 -9.82
N TRP A 122 -10.57 -0.39 -9.91
CA TRP A 122 -10.86 -1.45 -10.85
C TRP A 122 -11.01 -2.76 -10.09
N LYS A 123 -11.85 -3.66 -10.61
CA LYS A 123 -12.16 -4.95 -10.00
C LYS A 123 -11.95 -6.06 -11.00
N SER A 124 -11.20 -7.07 -10.61
CA SER A 124 -11.14 -8.38 -11.25
C SER A 124 -11.95 -9.38 -10.44
N THR A 125 -12.55 -10.35 -11.12
CA THR A 125 -13.24 -11.50 -10.50
C THR A 125 -12.66 -12.86 -10.92
N ASP A 126 -11.57 -12.84 -11.69
CA ASP A 126 -10.90 -14.00 -12.26
C ASP A 126 -9.42 -14.09 -11.86
N GLY A 127 -9.05 -13.49 -10.72
CA GLY A 127 -7.71 -13.59 -10.17
C GLY A 127 -6.70 -12.61 -10.78
N GLY A 128 -7.18 -11.48 -11.29
CA GLY A 128 -6.37 -10.43 -11.89
C GLY A 128 -6.07 -10.64 -13.38
N GLU A 129 -6.80 -11.50 -14.08
CA GLU A 129 -6.66 -11.64 -15.54
C GLU A 129 -7.34 -10.47 -16.27
N HIS A 130 -8.53 -10.08 -15.82
CA HIS A 130 -9.30 -8.97 -16.39
C HIS A 130 -9.79 -8.03 -15.30
N PHE A 131 -9.72 -6.72 -15.57
CA PHE A 131 -10.13 -5.66 -14.65
C PHE A 131 -11.22 -4.80 -15.28
N GLU A 132 -12.32 -4.61 -14.54
CA GLU A 132 -13.43 -3.76 -14.92
C GLU A 132 -13.42 -2.48 -14.08
N LEU A 133 -13.70 -1.34 -14.71
CA LEU A 133 -13.80 -0.05 -14.02
C LEU A 133 -14.96 -0.06 -13.03
N ASN A 134 -14.70 0.33 -11.78
CA ASN A 134 -15.74 0.53 -10.79
C ASN A 134 -16.55 1.80 -11.11
N ARG A 135 -17.67 1.62 -11.82
CA ARG A 135 -18.59 2.70 -12.21
C ARG A 135 -19.12 3.48 -11.02
N GLY A 136 -19.37 2.83 -9.89
CA GLY A 136 -19.84 3.50 -8.67
C GLY A 136 -18.93 4.63 -8.20
N LEU A 137 -17.60 4.44 -8.24
CA LEU A 137 -16.64 5.48 -7.87
C LEU A 137 -16.36 6.43 -9.05
N TRP A 138 -16.28 5.90 -10.27
CA TRP A 138 -15.98 6.71 -11.46
C TRP A 138 -17.09 7.70 -11.80
N ASP A 139 -18.35 7.33 -11.61
CA ASP A 139 -19.49 8.20 -11.89
C ASP A 139 -19.92 9.01 -10.66
N HIS A 140 -19.14 8.95 -9.57
CA HIS A 140 -19.45 9.65 -8.33
C HIS A 140 -19.48 11.18 -8.54
N PRO A 141 -20.47 11.91 -7.98
CA PRO A 141 -20.61 13.35 -8.19
C PRO A 141 -19.37 14.19 -7.82
N HIS A 142 -18.65 13.80 -6.76
CA HIS A 142 -17.43 14.49 -6.34
C HIS A 142 -16.23 14.29 -7.28
N ARG A 143 -16.28 13.35 -8.25
CA ARG A 143 -15.08 12.98 -9.03
C ARG A 143 -14.44 14.18 -9.73
N SER A 144 -15.25 15.06 -10.32
CA SER A 144 -14.76 16.25 -11.02
C SER A 144 -14.11 17.29 -10.10
N GLU A 145 -14.28 17.16 -8.79
CA GLU A 145 -13.76 18.07 -7.77
C GLU A 145 -12.56 17.47 -7.01
N TRP A 146 -12.26 16.18 -7.19
CA TRP A 146 -11.05 15.59 -6.65
C TRP A 146 -9.82 16.19 -7.34
N GLY A 147 -8.80 16.48 -6.53
CA GLY A 147 -7.56 17.09 -7.00
C GLY A 147 -6.44 16.08 -7.18
N ALA A 148 -5.32 16.58 -7.71
CA ALA A 148 -4.05 15.84 -7.73
C ALA A 148 -3.15 16.32 -6.58
N GLY A 149 -2.56 15.38 -5.85
CA GLY A 149 -1.42 15.69 -4.99
C GLY A 149 -0.12 15.79 -5.81
N TYR A 150 0.99 16.16 -5.15
CA TYR A 150 2.32 16.17 -5.79
C TYR A 150 2.73 14.83 -6.42
N GLY A 151 2.17 13.73 -5.92
CA GLY A 151 2.44 12.39 -6.43
C GLY A 151 1.49 11.93 -7.52
N GLY A 152 0.61 12.78 -8.07
CA GLY A 152 -0.43 12.39 -9.03
C GLY A 152 -1.81 12.22 -8.41
N ALA A 153 -2.84 12.09 -9.27
CA ALA A 153 -4.23 11.92 -8.88
C ALA A 153 -4.51 10.42 -8.61
N ALA A 154 -4.18 9.97 -7.40
CA ALA A 154 -4.05 8.55 -7.09
C ALA A 154 -5.17 8.02 -6.19
N ALA A 155 -5.87 6.96 -6.63
CA ALA A 155 -6.49 6.01 -5.71
C ALA A 155 -5.44 4.94 -5.34
N HIS A 156 -4.92 4.96 -4.11
CA HIS A 156 -3.73 4.17 -3.74
C HIS A 156 -3.97 3.14 -2.63
N THR A 157 -5.09 3.25 -1.91
CA THR A 157 -5.48 2.25 -0.93
C THR A 157 -6.89 1.78 -1.24
N VAL A 158 -7.04 0.61 -1.84
CA VAL A 158 -8.29 -0.15 -1.90
C VAL A 158 -8.21 -1.21 -0.82
N LEU A 159 -9.17 -1.21 0.09
CA LEU A 159 -9.11 -1.99 1.33
C LEU A 159 -10.45 -2.71 1.54
N PRO A 160 -10.69 -3.83 0.84
CA PRO A 160 -11.89 -4.63 1.05
C PRO A 160 -11.94 -5.17 2.49
N SER A 161 -13.14 -5.22 3.06
CA SER A 161 -13.39 -5.76 4.39
C SER A 161 -13.36 -7.29 4.36
N PRO A 162 -12.66 -7.96 5.28
CA PRO A 162 -12.73 -9.42 5.38
C PRO A 162 -14.05 -9.93 5.97
N ALA A 163 -14.88 -9.05 6.54
CA ALA A 163 -16.08 -9.44 7.29
C ALA A 163 -17.39 -9.30 6.49
N ASP A 164 -17.40 -8.45 5.47
CA ASP A 164 -18.59 -8.10 4.69
C ASP A 164 -18.18 -7.59 3.29
N ASP A 165 -19.15 -7.04 2.55
CA ASP A 165 -18.93 -6.47 1.21
C ASP A 165 -18.52 -4.99 1.25
N SER A 166 -18.18 -4.46 2.43
CA SER A 166 -17.72 -3.08 2.52
C SER A 166 -16.28 -2.93 2.03
N ILE A 167 -16.00 -1.82 1.36
CA ILE A 167 -14.69 -1.51 0.79
C ILE A 167 -14.37 -0.07 1.14
N HIS A 168 -13.13 0.17 1.57
CA HIS A 168 -12.61 1.52 1.77
C HIS A 168 -11.65 1.87 0.64
N VAL A 169 -11.69 3.10 0.16
CA VAL A 169 -10.73 3.66 -0.79
C VAL A 169 -10.11 4.91 -0.19
N ALA A 170 -8.80 5.08 -0.27
CA ALA A 170 -8.11 6.31 0.09
C ALA A 170 -7.42 6.94 -1.12
N MET A 171 -7.55 8.26 -1.22
CA MET A 171 -7.16 9.03 -2.41
C MET A 171 -6.31 10.25 -2.04
N SER A 172 -5.37 10.60 -2.93
CA SER A 172 -4.53 11.80 -2.84
C SER A 172 -4.73 12.66 -4.11
N THR A 173 -5.60 13.68 -4.13
CA THR A 173 -6.48 14.17 -3.05
C THR A 173 -7.93 13.81 -3.31
N GLY A 174 -8.71 13.72 -2.23
CA GLY A 174 -10.13 13.33 -2.26
C GLY A 174 -10.58 12.77 -0.92
N GLY A 175 -9.68 12.10 -0.21
CA GLY A 175 -9.91 11.56 1.13
C GLY A 175 -10.22 10.07 1.12
N VAL A 176 -10.88 9.61 2.17
CA VAL A 176 -11.40 8.25 2.33
C VAL A 176 -12.85 8.20 1.86
N TYR A 177 -13.17 7.19 1.06
CA TYR A 177 -14.52 6.83 0.67
C TYR A 177 -14.80 5.40 1.10
N ARG A 178 -16.07 5.10 1.37
CA ARG A 178 -16.53 3.76 1.74
C ARG A 178 -17.72 3.36 0.89
N SER A 179 -17.67 2.15 0.36
CA SER A 179 -18.82 1.42 -0.14
C SER A 179 -19.26 0.38 0.89
N VAL A 180 -20.56 0.10 0.97
CA VAL A 180 -21.14 -0.98 1.78
C VAL A 180 -21.88 -2.02 0.92
N ASP A 181 -21.82 -1.88 -0.39
CA ASP A 181 -22.59 -2.63 -1.40
C ASP A 181 -21.70 -3.17 -2.52
N GLY A 182 -20.47 -3.59 -2.17
CA GLY A 182 -19.53 -4.22 -3.10
C GLY A 182 -18.96 -3.28 -4.17
N GLY A 183 -19.03 -1.96 -3.92
CA GLY A 183 -18.51 -0.91 -4.81
C GLY A 183 -19.57 -0.32 -5.76
N THR A 184 -20.86 -0.53 -5.50
CA THR A 184 -21.94 0.01 -6.35
C THR A 184 -22.18 1.49 -6.06
N SER A 185 -22.10 1.89 -4.80
CA SER A 185 -22.16 3.28 -4.35
C SER A 185 -21.08 3.58 -3.31
N TRP A 186 -20.71 4.86 -3.18
CA TRP A 186 -19.63 5.32 -2.32
C TRP A 186 -20.05 6.56 -1.55
N GLU A 187 -19.60 6.66 -0.30
CA GLU A 187 -19.80 7.84 0.53
C GLU A 187 -18.47 8.32 1.13
N PRO A 188 -18.27 9.64 1.28
CA PRO A 188 -17.08 10.17 1.93
C PRO A 188 -17.03 9.81 3.43
N ARG A 189 -15.83 9.61 3.95
CA ARG A 189 -15.55 9.16 5.33
C ARG A 189 -14.36 9.90 5.92
N ASN A 190 -14.45 11.24 5.95
CA ASN A 190 -13.34 12.13 6.30
C ASN A 190 -13.53 12.95 7.58
N ARG A 191 -14.66 12.81 8.28
CA ARG A 191 -14.97 13.64 9.46
C ARG A 191 -13.89 13.46 10.53
N GLY A 192 -13.16 14.55 10.82
CA GLY A 192 -12.05 14.59 11.78
C GLY A 192 -10.66 14.55 11.14
N ILE A 193 -10.55 14.22 9.85
CA ILE A 193 -9.28 14.31 9.09
C ILE A 193 -9.13 15.74 8.54
N SER A 194 -8.05 16.40 8.95
CA SER A 194 -7.75 17.77 8.51
C SER A 194 -7.28 17.83 7.06
N ALA A 195 -7.73 18.85 6.34
CA ALA A 195 -7.20 19.29 5.05
C ALA A 195 -6.76 20.76 5.16
N TYR A 196 -5.76 21.04 5.99
CA TYR A 196 -5.29 22.40 6.31
C TYR A 196 -4.92 23.29 5.11
N PHE A 197 -4.67 22.68 3.95
CA PHE A 197 -4.34 23.36 2.70
C PHE A 197 -5.58 23.83 1.92
N LEU A 198 -6.79 23.51 2.37
CA LEU A 198 -8.07 23.98 1.81
C LEU A 198 -8.64 25.15 2.62
N PRO A 199 -9.54 25.97 2.04
CA PRO A 199 -10.17 27.09 2.75
C PRO A 199 -10.94 26.67 4.00
N ASP A 200 -11.68 25.56 3.93
CA ASP A 200 -12.20 24.85 5.08
C ASP A 200 -11.21 23.73 5.44
N PRO A 201 -10.61 23.72 6.64
CA PRO A 201 -9.67 22.68 7.06
C PRO A 201 -10.36 21.36 7.45
N GLN A 202 -11.68 21.30 7.55
CA GLN A 202 -12.45 20.08 7.85
C GLN A 202 -13.56 19.83 6.81
N PRO A 203 -13.23 19.80 5.51
CA PRO A 203 -14.23 19.63 4.47
C PRO A 203 -14.73 18.17 4.44
N GLU A 204 -15.89 17.95 3.81
CA GLU A 204 -16.44 16.59 3.62
C GLU A 204 -15.50 15.68 2.81
N PHE A 205 -14.78 16.25 1.84
CA PHE A 205 -13.80 15.57 0.99
C PHE A 205 -12.67 16.52 0.56
N GLY A 206 -11.63 15.96 -0.05
CA GLY A 206 -10.47 16.72 -0.54
C GLY A 206 -9.20 16.54 0.30
N GLN A 207 -9.27 15.77 1.38
CA GLN A 207 -8.11 15.36 2.18
C GLN A 207 -7.07 14.65 1.31
N CYS A 208 -5.80 14.79 1.66
CA CYS A 208 -4.68 14.13 0.98
C CYS A 208 -4.21 12.94 1.83
N VAL A 209 -5.06 11.92 1.92
CA VAL A 209 -4.75 10.70 2.69
C VAL A 209 -3.65 9.93 1.97
N HIS A 210 -2.62 9.50 2.68
CA HIS A 210 -1.45 8.82 2.10
C HIS A 210 -1.50 7.30 2.18
N LYS A 211 -2.08 6.73 3.25
CA LYS A 211 -2.29 5.28 3.39
C LYS A 211 -3.33 4.99 4.47
N VAL A 212 -4.15 3.94 4.29
CA VAL A 212 -5.06 3.41 5.31
C VAL A 212 -4.74 1.94 5.58
N ALA A 213 -4.80 1.51 6.85
CA ALA A 213 -4.65 0.13 7.27
C ALA A 213 -5.80 -0.31 8.19
N ARG A 214 -6.17 -1.59 8.17
CA ARG A 214 -7.27 -2.17 8.96
C ARG A 214 -6.72 -2.91 10.18
N ASP A 215 -7.32 -2.68 11.33
CA ASP A 215 -7.00 -3.41 12.56
C ASP A 215 -7.44 -4.89 12.47
N ALA A 216 -6.63 -5.79 13.03
CA ALA A 216 -6.91 -7.22 13.00
C ALA A 216 -8.00 -7.68 13.97
N GLY A 217 -8.19 -6.99 15.10
CA GLY A 217 -9.19 -7.40 16.11
C GLY A 217 -10.57 -6.80 15.88
N ASN A 218 -10.63 -5.63 15.23
CA ASN A 218 -11.88 -4.98 14.86
C ASN A 218 -11.81 -4.51 13.40
N PRO A 219 -12.53 -5.15 12.46
CA PRO A 219 -12.52 -4.72 11.07
C PRO A 219 -13.10 -3.32 10.88
N ARG A 220 -13.83 -2.75 11.85
CA ARG A 220 -14.28 -1.35 11.80
C ARG A 220 -13.20 -0.36 12.27
N ARG A 221 -12.15 -0.81 12.96
CA ARG A 221 -11.06 0.07 13.34
C ARG A 221 -10.09 0.21 12.17
N LEU A 222 -9.83 1.45 11.75
CA LEU A 222 -8.84 1.76 10.72
C LEU A 222 -7.85 2.78 11.25
N TYR A 223 -6.66 2.78 10.67
CA TYR A 223 -5.60 3.76 10.88
C TYR A 223 -5.31 4.46 9.56
N ALA A 224 -5.01 5.76 9.60
CA ALA A 224 -4.68 6.54 8.42
C ALA A 224 -3.45 7.41 8.66
N GLN A 225 -2.49 7.36 7.75
CA GLN A 225 -1.51 8.42 7.57
C GLN A 225 -2.09 9.42 6.57
N ASN A 226 -2.29 10.66 6.99
CA ASN A 226 -2.70 11.77 6.13
C ASN A 226 -1.48 12.59 5.69
N HIS A 227 -1.67 13.61 4.85
CA HIS A 227 -0.62 14.56 4.51
C HIS A 227 -0.03 15.19 5.77
N HIS A 228 -0.88 15.73 6.64
CA HIS A 228 -0.53 16.06 8.01
C HIS A 228 -1.51 15.36 8.94
N GLY A 229 -0.98 14.63 9.91
CA GLY A 229 -1.75 13.89 10.90
C GLY A 229 -1.72 12.38 10.69
N VAL A 230 -1.70 11.68 11.82
CA VAL A 230 -1.93 10.24 11.91
C VAL A 230 -3.23 10.05 12.67
N TYR A 231 -4.17 9.29 12.11
CA TYR A 231 -5.54 9.18 12.62
C TYR A 231 -5.95 7.73 12.86
N ALA A 232 -6.88 7.53 13.78
CA ALA A 232 -7.62 6.29 13.93
C ALA A 232 -9.14 6.54 13.94
N THR A 233 -9.89 5.55 13.46
CA THR A 233 -11.34 5.48 13.56
C THR A 233 -11.72 4.17 14.24
N PRO A 234 -12.70 4.13 15.15
CA PRO A 234 -13.25 2.88 15.68
C PRO A 234 -14.49 2.39 14.91
N ASP A 235 -15.05 3.22 14.02
CA ASP A 235 -16.41 3.12 13.51
C ASP A 235 -16.50 2.98 11.98
N ALA A 236 -15.43 2.48 11.35
CA ALA A 236 -15.28 2.25 9.91
C ALA A 236 -15.19 3.54 9.08
N GLY A 237 -14.60 4.59 9.67
CA GLY A 237 -14.32 5.87 9.02
C GLY A 237 -15.39 6.94 9.21
N ASP A 238 -16.41 6.69 10.04
CA ASP A 238 -17.48 7.67 10.30
C ASP A 238 -16.96 8.82 11.17
N THR A 239 -16.01 8.55 12.07
CA THR A 239 -15.22 9.55 12.81
C THR A 239 -13.74 9.17 12.86
N TRP A 240 -12.87 10.16 12.73
CA TRP A 240 -11.44 10.03 12.90
C TRP A 240 -10.94 10.93 14.03
N THR A 241 -9.99 10.41 14.80
CA THR A 241 -9.30 11.14 15.86
C THR A 241 -7.80 11.05 15.61
N SER A 242 -7.09 12.16 15.83
CA SER A 242 -5.63 12.16 15.74
C SER A 242 -5.02 11.27 16.81
N ILE A 243 -4.06 10.45 16.41
CA ILE A 243 -3.22 9.58 17.23
C ILE A 243 -1.74 9.90 17.05
N ALA A 244 -1.43 11.12 16.59
CA ALA A 244 -0.05 11.54 16.30
C ALA A 244 0.75 11.94 17.55
N GLU A 245 0.11 12.03 18.72
CA GLU A 245 0.77 12.40 19.97
C GLU A 245 1.89 11.40 20.31
N GLY A 246 3.09 11.92 20.63
CA GLY A 246 4.28 11.12 20.90
C GLY A 246 5.13 10.76 19.67
N LEU A 247 4.65 11.02 18.45
CA LEU A 247 5.48 10.90 17.24
C LEU A 247 6.41 12.12 17.09
N PRO A 248 7.60 11.95 16.46
CA PRO A 248 8.52 13.06 16.19
C PRO A 248 8.01 14.01 15.09
N SER A 249 7.06 13.56 14.26
CA SER A 249 6.33 14.35 13.27
C SER A 249 5.02 13.65 12.94
N ASP A 250 4.04 14.40 12.44
CA ASP A 250 2.74 13.91 11.96
C ASP A 250 2.68 13.73 10.43
N PHE A 251 3.78 14.03 9.74
CA PHE A 251 3.94 13.84 8.31
C PHE A 251 4.64 12.50 8.00
N GLY A 252 4.22 11.83 6.94
CA GLY A 252 4.75 10.54 6.51
C GLY A 252 3.88 9.94 5.42
N PHE A 253 4.24 8.78 4.88
CA PHE A 253 3.40 8.10 3.88
C PHE A 253 2.90 6.73 4.33
N VAL A 254 3.65 6.06 5.21
CA VAL A 254 3.43 4.66 5.57
C VAL A 254 2.43 4.54 6.72
N MET A 255 1.49 3.61 6.56
CA MET A 255 0.65 3.10 7.63
C MET A 255 0.49 1.60 7.45
N LEU A 256 0.90 0.81 8.45
CA LEU A 256 0.79 -0.65 8.47
C LEU A 256 0.02 -1.07 9.73
N ALA A 257 -0.71 -2.18 9.67
CA ALA A 257 -1.38 -2.77 10.82
C ALA A 257 -0.95 -4.23 10.99
N HIS A 258 -0.88 -4.70 12.24
CA HIS A 258 -0.51 -6.08 12.53
C HIS A 258 -1.63 -7.00 12.05
N PRO A 259 -1.35 -8.06 11.27
CA PRO A 259 -2.38 -8.94 10.69
C PRO A 259 -3.18 -9.75 11.73
N ARG A 260 -2.67 -9.84 12.96
CA ARG A 260 -3.27 -10.66 14.05
C ARG A 260 -3.43 -10.00 15.42
N ARG A 261 -2.86 -8.82 15.67
CA ARG A 261 -2.83 -8.19 17.00
C ARG A 261 -3.55 -6.85 16.92
N ALA A 262 -4.68 -6.77 17.61
CA ALA A 262 -5.48 -5.56 17.68
C ALA A 262 -4.68 -4.44 18.36
N GLY A 263 -4.86 -3.20 17.92
CA GLY A 263 -4.16 -2.06 18.49
C GLY A 263 -2.73 -1.87 17.99
N THR A 264 -2.18 -2.82 17.21
CA THR A 264 -0.80 -2.74 16.73
C THR A 264 -0.73 -2.21 15.31
N ALA A 265 0.00 -1.10 15.15
CA ALA A 265 0.24 -0.44 13.88
C ALA A 265 1.64 0.17 13.82
N TRP A 266 2.15 0.40 12.61
CA TRP A 266 3.44 1.05 12.38
C TRP A 266 3.30 2.22 11.41
N VAL A 267 4.10 3.25 11.67
CA VAL A 267 4.34 4.39 10.77
C VAL A 267 5.84 4.61 10.56
N ILE A 268 6.19 5.32 9.50
CA ILE A 268 7.57 5.76 9.23
C ILE A 268 7.52 7.28 9.01
N PRO A 269 7.73 8.08 10.07
CA PRO A 269 7.60 9.53 10.00
C PRO A 269 8.65 10.17 9.10
N LEU A 270 8.25 11.26 8.45
CA LEU A 270 9.12 12.20 7.74
C LEU A 270 8.90 13.58 8.34
N LYS A 271 9.85 14.49 8.20
CA LYS A 271 9.83 15.76 8.92
C LYS A 271 8.66 16.66 8.52
N ALA A 272 8.48 16.93 7.22
CA ALA A 272 7.36 17.72 6.71
C ALA A 272 7.14 17.50 5.21
N ASP A 273 6.06 18.06 4.67
CA ASP A 273 5.73 18.06 3.24
C ASP A 273 6.82 18.72 2.36
N GLY A 274 7.40 19.82 2.85
CA GLY A 274 8.53 20.53 2.25
C GLY A 274 9.91 19.98 2.62
N GLU A 275 9.98 19.04 3.57
CA GLU A 275 11.23 18.44 4.05
C GLU A 275 11.04 16.92 4.22
N ARG A 276 10.89 16.22 3.09
CA ARG A 276 10.53 14.78 3.02
C ARG A 276 11.72 13.86 3.31
N ILE A 277 12.37 14.06 4.45
CA ILE A 277 13.42 13.21 5.01
C ILE A 277 13.00 12.74 6.40
N PRO A 278 13.59 11.66 6.94
CA PRO A 278 13.36 11.28 8.33
C PRO A 278 13.68 12.44 9.30
N PRO A 279 12.93 12.60 10.41
CA PRO A 279 13.25 13.58 11.44
C PRO A 279 14.72 13.48 11.87
N ASP A 280 15.41 14.61 11.91
CA ASP A 280 16.85 14.72 12.19
C ASP A 280 17.77 13.88 11.26
N GLY A 281 17.25 13.41 10.12
CA GLY A 281 17.95 12.47 9.24
C GLY A 281 18.12 11.08 9.85
N GLU A 282 17.32 10.72 10.85
CA GLU A 282 17.38 9.43 11.54
C GLU A 282 16.14 8.59 11.20
N LEU A 283 16.32 7.64 10.29
CA LEU A 283 15.27 6.71 9.87
C LEU A 283 14.88 5.79 11.04
N ALA A 284 13.60 5.77 11.37
CA ALA A 284 13.04 4.87 12.37
C ALA A 284 11.59 4.49 12.03
N VAL A 285 11.25 3.24 12.32
CA VAL A 285 9.86 2.79 12.36
C VAL A 285 9.30 3.13 13.74
N HIS A 286 8.05 3.59 13.81
CA HIS A 286 7.35 3.80 15.08
C HIS A 286 6.18 2.84 15.19
N ARG A 287 6.14 2.05 16.27
CA ARG A 287 5.07 1.08 16.55
C ARG A 287 4.19 1.57 17.69
N THR A 288 2.88 1.45 17.52
CA THR A 288 1.93 1.48 18.64
C THR A 288 1.45 0.05 18.90
N ASP A 289 1.11 -0.25 20.16
CA ASP A 289 0.48 -1.51 20.58
C ASP A 289 -0.84 -1.29 21.33
N ASP A 290 -1.30 -0.04 21.42
CA ASP A 290 -2.48 0.40 22.17
C ASP A 290 -3.45 1.23 21.31
N GLY A 291 -3.33 1.10 19.98
CA GLY A 291 -4.19 1.77 19.02
C GLY A 291 -3.89 3.25 18.82
N GLY A 292 -2.65 3.66 19.08
CA GLY A 292 -2.15 5.01 18.85
C GLY A 292 -2.16 5.91 20.09
N VAL A 293 -2.33 5.35 21.29
CA VAL A 293 -2.22 6.11 22.55
C VAL A 293 -0.75 6.38 22.87
N SER A 294 0.14 5.45 22.54
CA SER A 294 1.59 5.63 22.65
C SER A 294 2.34 4.99 21.50
N TRP A 295 3.57 5.48 21.28
CA TRP A 295 4.46 5.04 20.19
C TRP A 295 5.85 4.72 20.71
N SER A 296 6.41 3.60 20.21
CA SER A 296 7.77 3.15 20.46
C SER A 296 8.60 3.32 19.20
N ARG A 297 9.75 3.98 19.33
CA ARG A 297 10.74 4.14 18.25
C ARG A 297 11.55 2.86 18.08
N LEU A 298 11.69 2.39 16.84
CA LEU A 298 12.39 1.17 16.44
C LEU A 298 13.38 1.48 15.32
N ASP A 299 14.68 1.47 15.63
CA ASP A 299 15.75 1.85 14.71
C ASP A 299 16.97 0.91 14.73
N ARG A 300 16.92 -0.18 15.50
CA ARG A 300 18.05 -1.10 15.61
C ARG A 300 18.34 -1.75 14.25
N GLY A 301 19.57 -1.58 13.77
CA GLY A 301 20.03 -2.12 12.48
C GLY A 301 19.77 -1.21 11.28
N LEU A 302 19.10 -0.07 11.48
CA LEU A 302 18.95 0.98 10.47
C LEU A 302 20.20 1.89 10.43
N PRO A 303 20.46 2.58 9.31
CA PRO A 303 21.59 3.50 9.20
C PRO A 303 21.44 4.69 10.17
N THR A 304 22.57 5.21 10.63
CA THR A 304 22.60 6.38 11.53
C THR A 304 22.20 7.68 10.84
N ARG A 305 22.29 7.74 9.50
CA ARG A 305 21.84 8.86 8.67
C ARG A 305 21.13 8.35 7.42
N GLU A 306 19.98 8.93 7.14
CA GLU A 306 19.17 8.67 5.95
C GLU A 306 18.44 9.96 5.54
N TYR A 307 18.42 10.23 4.25
CA TYR A 307 17.80 11.42 3.65
C TYR A 307 16.75 11.06 2.60
N ASN A 308 16.45 9.77 2.43
CA ASN A 308 15.45 9.30 1.50
C ASN A 308 14.13 8.99 2.21
N ALA A 309 13.03 9.40 1.57
CA ALA A 309 11.69 9.07 2.01
C ALA A 309 11.38 7.57 1.82
N VAL A 310 10.44 7.06 2.62
CA VAL A 310 9.73 5.81 2.34
C VAL A 310 8.33 6.16 1.83
N LEU A 311 7.95 5.62 0.67
CA LEU A 311 6.66 5.89 0.04
C LEU A 311 5.54 4.98 0.59
N ARG A 312 4.29 5.40 0.39
CA ARG A 312 3.06 4.79 0.93
C ARG A 312 2.97 3.27 0.76
N ASP A 313 3.31 2.78 -0.43
CA ASP A 313 3.25 1.35 -0.77
C ASP A 313 4.61 0.67 -0.75
N ALA A 314 5.68 1.43 -0.51
CA ALA A 314 7.05 0.91 -0.35
C ALA A 314 7.26 0.31 1.05
N ALA A 315 6.21 -0.17 1.70
CA ALA A 315 6.25 -0.87 2.97
C ALA A 315 5.15 -1.92 3.06
N ALA A 316 5.42 -3.02 3.78
CA ALA A 316 4.49 -4.12 3.97
C ALA A 316 4.79 -4.90 5.26
N VAL A 317 3.83 -5.73 5.65
CA VAL A 317 4.00 -6.78 6.67
C VAL A 317 3.74 -8.14 6.05
N ASP A 318 4.36 -9.19 6.57
CA ASP A 318 4.01 -10.58 6.23
C ASP A 318 2.96 -11.15 7.19
N ALA A 319 2.57 -12.40 6.98
CA ALA A 319 1.67 -13.16 7.87
C ALA A 319 2.41 -14.19 8.75
N ALA A 320 3.75 -14.17 8.81
CA ALA A 320 4.53 -15.09 9.63
C ALA A 320 4.37 -14.79 11.13
N ASP A 321 4.85 -15.69 11.98
CA ASP A 321 4.92 -15.50 13.44
C ASP A 321 6.36 -15.71 13.95
N PRO A 322 7.05 -14.67 14.47
CA PRO A 322 6.63 -13.27 14.57
C PRO A 322 6.41 -12.59 13.21
N VAL A 323 5.58 -11.52 13.17
CA VAL A 323 5.32 -10.76 11.93
C VAL A 323 6.57 -10.06 11.44
N GLY A 324 6.82 -10.15 10.14
CA GLY A 324 7.88 -9.40 9.46
C GLY A 324 7.41 -8.00 9.07
N VAL A 325 8.32 -7.02 9.16
CA VAL A 325 8.09 -5.63 8.73
C VAL A 325 9.13 -5.26 7.68
N TYR A 326 8.68 -4.77 6.54
CA TYR A 326 9.51 -4.51 5.37
C TYR A 326 9.27 -3.11 4.85
N PHE A 327 10.33 -2.44 4.40
CA PHE A 327 10.18 -1.17 3.69
C PHE A 327 11.37 -0.85 2.79
N GLY A 328 11.13 -0.01 1.78
CA GLY A 328 12.13 0.46 0.84
C GLY A 328 12.17 1.98 0.76
N THR A 329 13.37 2.55 0.67
CA THR A 329 13.58 3.99 0.55
C THR A 329 13.65 4.41 -0.91
N ARG A 330 13.37 5.69 -1.19
CA ARG A 330 13.60 6.26 -2.52
C ARG A 330 15.07 6.28 -2.94
N GLY A 331 15.98 6.03 -2.01
CA GLY A 331 17.42 5.90 -2.26
C GLY A 331 17.84 4.50 -2.74
N GLY A 332 16.90 3.56 -2.83
CA GLY A 332 17.17 2.21 -3.33
C GLY A 332 17.57 1.19 -2.28
N SER A 333 17.46 1.52 -0.98
CA SER A 333 17.70 0.57 0.12
C SER A 333 16.39 -0.10 0.55
N VAL A 334 16.45 -1.39 0.85
CA VAL A 334 15.31 -2.19 1.34
C VAL A 334 15.71 -2.88 2.63
N TYR A 335 14.86 -2.77 3.64
CA TYR A 335 15.08 -3.32 4.98
C TYR A 335 14.00 -4.33 5.33
N ALA A 336 14.39 -5.35 6.11
CA ALA A 336 13.52 -6.38 6.62
C ALA A 336 13.73 -6.57 8.13
N SER A 337 12.65 -6.68 8.87
CA SER A 337 12.60 -7.21 10.23
C SER A 337 11.86 -8.54 10.23
N ALA A 338 12.30 -9.47 11.06
CA ALA A 338 11.66 -10.76 11.30
C ALA A 338 11.03 -10.85 12.70
N ASP A 339 10.93 -9.71 13.39
CA ASP A 339 10.63 -9.57 14.81
C ASP A 339 9.80 -8.30 15.10
N GLU A 340 8.74 -8.06 14.31
CA GLU A 340 7.79 -6.95 14.54
C GLU A 340 8.40 -5.54 14.54
N GLY A 341 9.56 -5.38 13.86
CA GLY A 341 10.33 -4.14 13.77
C GLY A 341 11.40 -3.98 14.85
N GLU A 342 11.59 -4.93 15.77
CA GLU A 342 12.58 -4.78 16.86
C GLU A 342 14.03 -4.72 16.36
N SER A 343 14.34 -5.36 15.22
CA SER A 343 15.62 -5.23 14.53
C SER A 343 15.48 -5.38 13.02
N PHE A 344 16.28 -4.62 12.27
CA PHE A 344 16.30 -4.63 10.82
C PHE A 344 17.63 -5.15 10.26
N VAL A 345 17.54 -5.80 9.10
CA VAL A 345 18.67 -6.12 8.22
C VAL A 345 18.43 -5.48 6.85
N GLU A 346 19.51 -5.05 6.18
CA GLU A 346 19.43 -4.61 4.79
C GLU A 346 19.30 -5.83 3.87
N VAL A 347 18.23 -5.85 3.07
CA VAL A 347 17.95 -6.88 2.05
C VAL A 347 18.72 -6.57 0.77
N ALA A 348 18.69 -5.31 0.36
CA ALA A 348 19.34 -4.80 -0.84
C ALA A 348 19.61 -3.29 -0.69
N SER A 349 20.60 -2.81 -1.42
CA SER A 349 20.86 -1.38 -1.63
C SER A 349 21.24 -1.11 -3.09
N HIS A 350 21.33 0.17 -3.44
CA HIS A 350 21.67 0.64 -4.79
C HIS A 350 20.66 0.21 -5.86
N LEU A 351 19.42 -0.08 -5.46
CA LEU A 351 18.31 -0.23 -6.38
C LEU A 351 17.86 1.15 -6.90
N PRO A 352 17.08 1.21 -7.99
CA PRO A 352 16.32 2.41 -8.33
C PRO A 352 15.33 2.79 -7.22
N ASP A 353 14.76 3.99 -7.30
CA ASP A 353 13.72 4.50 -6.40
C ASP A 353 12.63 3.44 -6.14
N VAL A 354 12.51 3.00 -4.89
CA VAL A 354 11.58 1.93 -4.49
C VAL A 354 10.18 2.49 -4.31
N LEU A 355 9.24 1.96 -5.08
CA LEU A 355 7.87 2.46 -5.18
C LEU A 355 6.89 1.59 -4.40
N THR A 356 7.11 0.27 -4.42
CA THR A 356 6.24 -0.70 -3.76
C THR A 356 7.05 -1.85 -3.18
N VAL A 357 6.62 -2.35 -2.02
CA VAL A 357 7.14 -3.55 -1.38
C VAL A 357 5.96 -4.44 -1.00
N ARG A 358 6.04 -5.74 -1.30
CA ARG A 358 5.07 -6.74 -0.85
C ARG A 358 5.78 -7.98 -0.34
N ALA A 359 5.29 -8.51 0.79
CA ALA A 359 5.84 -9.70 1.40
C ALA A 359 4.76 -10.78 1.52
N ALA A 360 5.15 -12.03 1.29
CA ALA A 360 4.30 -13.19 1.55
C ALA A 360 5.16 -14.36 2.05
N VAL A 361 4.58 -15.17 2.92
CA VAL A 361 5.13 -16.48 3.29
C VAL A 361 4.45 -17.50 2.38
N VAL A 362 5.24 -18.24 1.62
CA VAL A 362 4.76 -19.23 0.65
C VAL A 362 5.31 -20.60 1.02
N PRO A 363 4.55 -21.69 0.78
CA PRO A 363 5.09 -23.04 0.81
C PRO A 363 6.24 -23.19 -0.19
N ASP A 364 7.21 -24.05 0.14
CA ASP A 364 8.32 -24.42 -0.75
C ASP A 364 7.88 -25.12 -2.05
#